data_AF-A0Z369-F1
#
_entry.id   AF-A0Z369-F1
#
_cell.length_a   1.000
_cell.length_b   1.000
_cell.length_c   1.000
_cell.angle_alpha   90.00
_cell.angle_beta   90.00
_cell.angle_gamma   90.00
#
_symmetry.space_group_name_H-M   'P 1'
#
loop_
_entity.id
_entity.type
_entity.pdbx_description
1 polymer ?
#
loop_
_entity_poly.entity_id
_entity_poly.type
_entity_poly.pdbx_seq_one_letter_code
_entity_poly.pdbx_strand_id
1 'polypeptide(L)'
;MGVAMNTLDTGALVERQGQCVLLANVLTMTQFMLERARKHEWELVTELEGQRRELLNECFATAVSPEHSEIFSEALAAMLHLNEELVALLDTAKAEAAARHSGQVNTRRQINQYLDVDPV
;
A
#
# COMPACT_ATOMS: atom_id res chain seq x y z
N MET A 1 0.69 -39.41 -41.65
CA MET A 1 0.22 -38.02 -41.90
C MET A 1 -0.79 -37.70 -40.79
N GLY A 2 -0.67 -36.70 -39.94
CA GLY A 2 0.41 -35.80 -39.53
C GLY A 2 0.04 -35.41 -38.09
N VAL A 3 1.01 -35.44 -37.18
CA VAL A 3 0.82 -35.12 -35.76
C VAL A 3 0.65 -33.61 -35.64
N ALA A 4 -0.56 -33.13 -35.37
CA ALA A 4 -0.82 -31.75 -34.96
C ALA A 4 -1.09 -31.73 -33.45
N MET A 5 -0.05 -32.06 -32.68
CA MET A 5 0.00 -31.93 -31.22
C MET A 5 1.21 -31.05 -30.93
N ASN A 6 1.03 -30.05 -30.05
CA ASN A 6 2.07 -29.18 -29.48
C ASN A 6 2.50 -27.91 -30.27
N THR A 7 1.60 -26.94 -30.33
CA THR A 7 1.95 -25.50 -30.25
C THR A 7 1.12 -24.87 -29.12
N LEU A 8 1.21 -25.42 -27.91
CA LEU A 8 0.73 -24.75 -26.70
C LEU A 8 1.63 -23.54 -26.44
N ASP A 9 1.26 -22.42 -27.04
CA ASP A 9 1.29 -21.07 -26.47
C ASP A 9 2.29 -20.81 -25.33
N THR A 10 3.57 -20.87 -25.66
CA THR A 10 4.66 -20.51 -24.73
C THR A 10 4.53 -19.06 -24.24
N GLY A 11 3.89 -18.18 -25.03
CA GLY A 11 3.67 -16.78 -24.68
C GLY A 11 2.71 -16.61 -23.51
N ALA A 12 1.52 -17.20 -23.57
CA ALA A 12 0.56 -17.10 -22.46
C ALA A 12 1.06 -17.76 -21.17
N LEU A 13 1.85 -18.84 -21.25
CA LEU A 13 2.45 -19.44 -20.06
C LEU A 13 3.45 -18.49 -19.38
N VAL A 14 4.26 -17.77 -20.16
CA VAL A 14 5.20 -16.76 -19.65
C VAL A 14 4.45 -15.55 -19.09
N GLU A 15 3.40 -15.08 -19.76
CA GLU A 15 2.56 -13.98 -19.27
C GLU A 15 1.88 -14.33 -17.94
N ARG A 16 1.30 -15.54 -17.83
CA ARG A 16 0.68 -16.06 -16.58
C ARG A 16 1.69 -16.14 -15.44
N GLN A 17 2.87 -16.69 -15.72
CA GLN A 17 3.94 -16.76 -14.73
C GLN A 17 4.38 -15.34 -14.31
N GLY A 18 4.36 -14.38 -15.23
CA GLY A 18 4.58 -12.97 -14.97
C GLY A 18 3.54 -12.36 -14.01
N GLN A 19 2.24 -12.63 -14.21
CA GLN A 19 1.19 -12.09 -13.34
C GLN A 19 1.31 -12.57 -11.89
N CYS A 20 1.63 -13.86 -11.67
CA CYS A 20 1.87 -14.39 -10.33
C CYS A 20 3.04 -13.69 -9.63
N VAL A 21 4.12 -13.39 -10.38
CA VAL A 21 5.29 -12.66 -9.85
C VAL A 21 4.91 -11.22 -9.52
N LEU A 22 4.16 -10.54 -10.38
CA LEU A 22 3.67 -9.18 -10.12
C LEU A 22 2.84 -9.13 -8.83
N LEU A 23 1.93 -10.08 -8.63
CA LEU A 23 1.10 -10.13 -7.42
C LEU A 23 1.91 -10.41 -6.15
N ALA A 24 2.89 -11.32 -6.23
CA ALA A 24 3.82 -11.56 -5.12
C ALA A 24 4.64 -10.31 -4.76
N ASN A 25 5.07 -9.54 -5.77
CA ASN A 25 5.78 -8.27 -5.57
C ASN A 25 4.87 -7.23 -4.88
N VAL A 26 3.60 -7.14 -5.29
CA VAL A 26 2.62 -6.24 -4.65
C VAL A 26 2.44 -6.60 -3.16
N LEU A 27 2.31 -7.88 -2.83
CA LEU A 27 2.18 -8.33 -1.44
C LEU A 27 3.43 -7.99 -0.62
N THR A 28 4.61 -8.31 -1.15
CA THR A 28 5.90 -8.00 -0.52
C THR A 28 6.06 -6.50 -0.29
N MET A 29 5.69 -5.68 -1.28
CA MET A 29 5.76 -4.23 -1.16
C MET A 29 4.76 -3.68 -0.15
N THR A 30 3.55 -4.25 -0.07
CA THR A 30 2.55 -3.86 0.93
C THR A 30 3.04 -4.18 2.35
N GLN A 31 3.70 -5.33 2.56
CA GLN A 31 4.34 -5.65 3.84
C GLN A 31 5.46 -4.66 4.18
N PHE A 32 6.29 -4.31 3.20
CA PHE A 32 7.33 -3.30 3.38
C PHE A 32 6.72 -1.93 3.74
N MET A 33 5.64 -1.52 3.09
CA MET A 33 4.90 -0.29 3.44
C MET A 33 4.42 -0.30 4.89
N LEU A 34 3.93 -1.43 5.41
CA LEU A 34 3.54 -1.55 6.83
C LEU A 34 4.73 -1.32 7.76
N GLU A 35 5.91 -1.88 7.45
CA GLU A 35 7.11 -1.63 8.24
C GLU A 35 7.50 -0.15 8.26
N ARG A 36 7.35 0.54 7.12
CA ARG A 36 7.63 1.98 6.99
C ARG A 36 6.61 2.84 7.71
N ALA A 37 5.33 2.49 7.62
CA ALA A 37 4.25 3.15 8.33
C ALA A 37 4.45 3.06 9.86
N ARG A 38 4.86 1.89 10.39
CA ARG A 38 5.19 1.71 11.81
C ARG A 38 6.37 2.58 12.27
N LYS A 39 7.28 2.92 11.35
CA LYS A 39 8.40 3.86 11.58
C LYS A 39 8.05 5.32 11.32
N HIS A 40 6.79 5.64 11.01
CA HIS A 40 6.30 6.97 10.65
C HIS A 40 6.94 7.55 9.36
N GLU A 41 7.48 6.71 8.50
CA GLU A 41 8.12 7.09 7.23
C GLU A 41 7.06 7.31 6.11
N TRP A 42 6.10 8.21 6.35
CA TRP A 42 4.91 8.39 5.51
C TRP A 42 5.18 8.90 4.09
N GLU A 43 6.26 9.66 3.89
CA GLU A 43 6.68 10.11 2.55
C GLU A 43 7.04 8.89 1.67
N LEU A 44 7.83 7.97 2.22
CA LEU A 44 8.21 6.74 1.53
C LEU A 44 7.00 5.80 1.33
N VAL A 45 6.09 5.70 2.30
CA VAL A 45 4.84 4.95 2.13
C VAL A 45 4.02 5.48 0.94
N THR A 46 4.00 6.80 0.75
CA THR A 46 3.28 7.44 -0.37
C THR A 46 3.94 7.13 -1.71
N GLU A 47 5.26 7.14 -1.79
CA GLU A 47 6.01 6.75 -3.00
C GLU A 47 5.76 5.28 -3.36
N LEU A 48 5.88 4.39 -2.38
CA LEU A 48 5.62 2.95 -2.54
C LEU A 48 4.19 2.67 -2.97
N GLU A 49 3.21 3.42 -2.45
CA GLU A 49 1.81 3.31 -2.88
C GLU A 49 1.61 3.71 -4.34
N GLY A 50 2.38 4.66 -4.86
CA GLY A 50 2.45 4.97 -6.29
C GLY A 50 2.90 3.76 -7.12
N GLN A 51 4.06 3.20 -6.76
CA GLN A 51 4.63 2.03 -7.43
C GLN A 51 3.71 0.81 -7.34
N ARG A 52 3.02 0.63 -6.19
CA ARG A 52 2.09 -0.49 -5.96
C ARG A 52 0.93 -0.47 -6.93
N ARG A 53 0.41 0.73 -7.18
CA ARG A 53 -0.70 0.95 -8.10
C ARG A 53 -0.31 0.61 -9.53
N GLU A 54 0.90 0.98 -9.95
CA GLU A 54 1.43 0.65 -11.27
C GLU A 54 1.56 -0.86 -11.45
N LEU A 55 2.17 -1.56 -10.47
CA LEU A 55 2.28 -3.03 -10.50
C LEU A 55 0.92 -3.73 -10.53
N LEU A 56 -0.06 -3.22 -9.79
CA LEU A 56 -1.44 -3.76 -9.83
C LEU A 56 -2.09 -3.56 -11.20
N ASN A 57 -1.91 -2.38 -11.80
CA ASN A 57 -2.41 -2.11 -13.15
C ASN A 57 -1.77 -3.05 -14.18
N GLU A 58 -0.48 -3.32 -14.06
CA GLU A 58 0.21 -4.30 -14.93
C GLU A 58 -0.27 -5.73 -14.67
N CYS A 59 -0.41 -6.14 -13.41
CA CYS A 59 -0.86 -7.48 -13.03
C CYS A 59 -2.23 -7.82 -13.62
N PHE A 60 -3.15 -6.84 -13.59
CA PHE A 60 -4.52 -6.99 -14.07
C PHE A 60 -4.77 -6.39 -15.47
N ALA A 61 -3.72 -6.05 -16.22
CA ALA A 61 -3.84 -5.58 -17.60
C ALA A 61 -4.40 -6.65 -18.55
N THR A 62 -4.16 -7.92 -18.22
CA THR A 62 -4.70 -9.08 -18.91
C THR A 62 -5.57 -9.91 -17.96
N ALA A 63 -6.53 -10.64 -18.52
CA ALA A 63 -7.42 -11.47 -17.73
C ALA A 63 -6.63 -12.57 -16.98
N VAL A 64 -6.98 -12.78 -15.71
CA VAL A 64 -6.37 -13.84 -14.89
C VAL A 64 -6.77 -15.21 -15.43
N SER A 65 -5.79 -16.09 -15.61
CA SER A 65 -6.04 -17.49 -16.02
C SER A 65 -6.91 -18.22 -14.98
N PRO A 66 -7.92 -19.00 -15.40
CA PRO A 66 -8.71 -19.83 -14.48
C PRO A 66 -7.85 -20.75 -13.60
N GLU A 67 -6.71 -21.22 -14.11
CA GLU A 67 -5.74 -22.07 -13.40
C GLU A 67 -5.11 -21.39 -12.18
N HIS A 68 -5.10 -20.06 -12.13
CA HIS A 68 -4.53 -19.27 -11.04
C HIS A 68 -5.59 -18.51 -10.24
N SER A 69 -6.87 -18.67 -10.57
CA SER A 69 -7.97 -17.91 -9.98
C SER A 69 -8.05 -18.07 -8.47
N GLU A 70 -7.78 -19.25 -7.94
CA GLU A 70 -7.78 -19.52 -6.50
C GLU A 70 -6.64 -18.77 -5.79
N ILE A 71 -5.41 -18.95 -6.28
CA ILE A 71 -4.21 -18.27 -5.75
C ILE A 71 -4.36 -16.75 -5.80
N PHE A 72 -4.93 -16.21 -6.89
CA PHE A 72 -5.21 -14.78 -6.99
C PHE A 72 -6.24 -14.31 -5.98
N SER A 73 -7.28 -15.11 -5.74
CA SER A 73 -8.30 -14.79 -4.75
C SER A 73 -7.73 -14.75 -3.33
N GLU A 74 -6.88 -15.73 -2.99
CA GLU A 74 -6.18 -15.77 -1.71
C GLU A 74 -5.23 -14.58 -1.53
N ALA A 75 -4.44 -14.28 -2.56
CA ALA A 75 -3.51 -13.16 -2.54
C ALA A 75 -4.24 -11.80 -2.45
N LEU A 76 -5.39 -11.64 -3.13
CA LEU A 76 -6.23 -10.45 -3.00
C LEU A 76 -6.81 -10.32 -1.58
N ALA A 77 -7.26 -11.42 -0.98
CA ALA A 77 -7.75 -11.41 0.40
C ALA A 77 -6.62 -11.00 1.38
N ALA A 78 -5.42 -11.56 1.21
CA ALA A 78 -4.25 -11.15 2.00
C ALA A 78 -3.92 -9.66 1.80
N MET A 79 -3.97 -9.16 0.57
CA MET A 79 -3.72 -7.75 0.27
C MET A 79 -4.75 -6.81 0.90
N LEU A 80 -6.03 -7.19 0.89
CA LEU A 80 -7.09 -6.43 1.55
C LEU A 80 -6.84 -6.34 3.05
N HIS A 81 -6.46 -7.45 3.69
CA HIS A 81 -6.11 -7.45 5.10
C HIS A 81 -4.92 -6.52 5.41
N LEU A 82 -3.85 -6.58 4.60
CA LEU A 82 -2.69 -5.70 4.76
C LEU A 82 -3.06 -4.22 4.55
N ASN A 83 -4.01 -3.92 3.65
CA ASN A 83 -4.52 -2.56 3.46
C ASN A 83 -5.29 -2.07 4.68
N GLU A 84 -6.12 -2.91 5.30
CA GLU A 84 -6.84 -2.56 6.53
C GLU A 84 -5.85 -2.22 7.66
N GLU A 85 -4.77 -2.98 7.80
CA GLU A 85 -3.68 -2.66 8.74
C GLU A 85 -3.03 -1.30 8.44
N LEU A 86 -2.75 -1.01 7.16
CA LEU A 86 -2.12 0.24 6.75
C LEU A 86 -3.02 1.45 7.06
N VAL A 87 -4.33 1.32 6.81
CA VAL A 87 -5.33 2.35 7.12
C VAL A 87 -5.42 2.59 8.62
N ALA A 88 -5.44 1.53 9.43
CA ALA A 88 -5.47 1.66 10.90
C ALA A 88 -4.24 2.41 11.44
N LEU A 89 -3.05 2.14 10.89
CA LEU A 89 -1.83 2.88 11.23
C LEU A 89 -1.93 4.36 10.82
N LEU A 90 -2.46 4.63 9.62
CA LEU A 90 -2.64 5.99 9.11
C LEU A 90 -3.60 6.80 9.97
N ASP A 91 -4.72 6.21 10.39
CA ASP A 91 -5.71 6.88 11.23
C ASP A 91 -5.15 7.20 12.62
N THR A 92 -4.35 6.28 13.18
CA THR A 92 -3.60 6.51 14.42
C THR A 92 -2.64 7.70 14.26
N ALA A 93 -1.84 7.71 13.20
CA ALA A 93 -0.88 8.79 12.95
C ALA A 93 -1.56 10.15 12.72
N LYS A 94 -2.71 10.18 12.05
CA LYS A 94 -3.53 11.39 11.89
C LYS A 94 -4.04 11.91 13.24
N ALA A 95 -4.54 11.02 14.10
CA ALA A 95 -5.01 11.39 15.44
C ALA A 95 -3.87 11.99 16.28
N GLU A 96 -2.67 11.40 16.23
CA GLU A 96 -1.49 11.93 16.91
C GLU A 96 -1.08 13.30 16.37
N ALA A 97 -1.06 13.48 15.04
CA ALA A 97 -0.72 14.75 14.42
C ALA A 97 -1.72 15.86 14.82
N ALA A 98 -3.01 15.54 14.86
CA ALA A 98 -4.05 16.47 15.31
C ALA A 98 -3.87 16.86 16.79
N ALA A 99 -3.55 15.89 17.65
CA ALA A 99 -3.28 16.16 19.07
C ALA A 99 -2.02 17.02 19.28
N ARG A 100 -0.94 16.78 18.52
CA ARG A 100 0.27 17.63 18.57
C ARG A 100 -0.03 19.06 18.13
N HIS A 101 -0.79 19.23 17.05
CA HIS A 101 -1.16 20.55 16.55
C HIS A 101 -2.04 21.33 17.54
N SER A 102 -3.05 20.70 18.14
CA SER A 102 -3.89 21.36 19.15
C SER A 102 -3.09 21.75 20.40
N GLY A 103 -2.15 20.91 20.84
CA GLY A 103 -1.21 21.24 21.90
C GLY A 103 -0.35 22.47 21.59
N GLN A 104 0.25 22.52 20.40
CA GLN A 104 1.06 23.67 19.97
C GLN A 104 0.26 24.97 19.91
N VAL A 105 -0.98 24.93 19.38
CA VAL A 105 -1.86 26.11 19.34
C VAL A 105 -2.20 26.58 20.76
N ASN A 106 -2.50 25.66 21.67
CA ASN A 106 -2.80 26.00 23.07
C ASN A 106 -1.59 26.60 23.79
N THR A 107 -0.39 26.02 23.64
CA THR A 107 0.84 26.57 24.21
C THR A 107 1.13 27.97 23.67
N ARG A 108 0.99 28.18 22.35
CA ARG A 108 1.17 29.50 21.73
C ARG A 108 0.16 30.53 22.28
N ARG A 109 -1.10 30.13 22.46
CA ARG A 109 -2.14 31.00 23.04
C ARG A 109 -1.80 31.39 24.49
N GLN A 110 -1.34 30.44 25.30
CA GLN A 110 -0.94 30.71 26.68
C GLN A 110 0.26 31.65 26.76
N ILE A 111 1.31 31.44 25.94
CA ILE A 111 2.48 32.33 25.88
C ILE A 111 2.05 33.77 25.52
N ASN A 112 1.21 33.93 24.50
CA ASN A 112 0.70 35.25 24.13
C ASN A 112 -0.10 35.89 25.27
N GLN A 113 -0.90 35.11 26.01
CA GLN A 113 -1.66 35.62 27.15
C GLN A 113 -0.75 36.11 28.30
N TYR A 114 0.41 35.49 28.53
CA TYR A 114 1.38 35.98 29.51
C TYR A 114 2.12 37.24 29.06
N LEU A 115 2.28 37.45 27.75
CA LEU A 115 2.95 38.62 27.18
C LEU A 115 2.02 39.84 27.08
N ASP A 116 0.70 39.64 27.02
CA ASP A 116 -0.32 40.70 26.96
C ASP A 116 -0.65 41.32 28.33
N VAL A 117 -0.04 40.84 29.42
CA VAL A 117 -0.21 41.46 30.74
C VAL A 117 0.81 42.59 30.87
N ASP A 118 0.38 43.82 30.58
CA ASP A 118 1.20 45.02 30.80
C ASP A 118 1.69 45.09 32.26
N PRO A 119 2.95 45.55 32.50
CA PRO A 119 3.44 45.75 33.85
C PRO A 119 2.67 46.89 34.53
N VAL A 120 2.10 46.58 35.70
CA VAL A 120 1.40 47.51 36.61
C VAL A 120 2.32 48.63 37.08
#